data_AF-A0A1T4L812-F1
#
_entry.id   AF-A0A1T4L812-F1
#
_cell.length_a   1.000
_cell.length_b   1.000
_cell.length_c   1.000
_cell.angle_alpha   90.00
_cell.angle_beta   90.00
_cell.angle_gamma   90.00
#
_symmetry.space_group_name_H-M   'P 1'
#
loop_
_entity.id
_entity.type
_entity.pdbx_description
1 polymer ?
#
loop_
_entity_poly.entity_id
_entity_poly.type
_entity_poly.pdbx_seq_one_letter_code
_entity_poly.pdbx_strand_id
1 'polypeptide(L)'
;MDCIFFEEDKIFLRSFLAEQSFARTDLEKLLAEDGFAAEICADGQILLKKWNFDSIKILEDKSVAFEGKMPGEGKLVFEPLFRIFEDQKQTVDKENCSEKIIAVFKAMDEILKNAGFDENQNEDETKKLTIFPGAQGILVSEKQENGSFWAVVLPGNLFERCAENSKDYGKFQGIFVHRGLEGLEAAIFTRAALAYRAITKKYAFCQENLEKRQADITDSNFIPVEYEIPAVTEKLALSVDAGLCVKRKKRIIPGERRFVNEKTEKKRIEILKKAMEFNSKLLEDFFKSGFSQNQGDQKFLERRSEFIKKQAQKIKLGRFYQRNSKKIWGSVFAVIAGFSVAFSFNKENQKLATSMGLTSEQTVQTLLTGIHKADVTIIQEIAKGKEAKSLIQQVSGFYVTNKQRLAMDEKDGTLTPAGWLFFRGKTDFWQYGITNLTVDGIQTSSNFDYPKRKDKKTPLKEENGKTLKKGDEISHEVSYNLIYNEGEPIITVLTTTENVHLVWNGKRWIVRKISGTGKTFRNSYSVKNYKKDYLDCLEKTGENVKKAAELLRQKYDFVPSEMDLKDEVPYMIKKYNSSAAKEFE
;
A
#
# COMPACT_ATOMS: atom_id res chain seq x y z
N MET A 1 -12.32 45.56 2.75
CA MET A 1 -11.25 46.56 2.97
C MET A 1 -10.18 46.26 1.92
N ASP A 2 -9.84 47.20 1.05
CA ASP A 2 -8.97 46.89 -0.09
C ASP A 2 -7.52 46.71 0.40
N CYS A 3 -6.88 45.61 0.00
CA CYS A 3 -5.47 45.35 0.32
C CYS A 3 -4.53 46.35 -0.36
N ILE A 4 -5.02 47.06 -1.38
CA ILE A 4 -4.29 48.05 -2.16
C ILE A 4 -5.01 49.39 -2.10
N PHE A 5 -4.23 50.46 -1.95
CA PHE A 5 -4.70 51.83 -2.11
C PHE A 5 -3.61 52.68 -2.78
N PHE A 6 -4.00 53.84 -3.26
CA PHE A 6 -3.16 54.74 -4.04
C PHE A 6 -3.12 56.11 -3.36
N GLU A 7 -1.93 56.68 -3.20
CA GLU A 7 -1.74 58.08 -2.79
C GLU A 7 -0.70 58.70 -3.73
N GLU A 8 -1.04 59.83 -4.34
CA GLU A 8 -0.15 60.54 -5.28
C GLU A 8 0.36 59.65 -6.42
N ASP A 9 1.67 59.44 -6.53
CA ASP A 9 2.36 58.60 -7.53
C ASP A 9 2.78 57.23 -6.96
N LYS A 10 2.13 56.77 -5.88
CA LYS A 10 2.54 55.58 -5.13
C LYS A 10 1.44 54.53 -4.99
N ILE A 11 1.88 53.28 -5.00
CA ILE A 11 1.08 52.09 -4.78
C ILE A 11 1.38 51.58 -3.37
N PHE A 12 0.33 51.39 -2.57
CA PHE A 12 0.46 50.85 -1.22
C PHE A 12 -0.19 49.48 -1.11
N LEU A 13 0.51 48.53 -0.49
CA LEU A 13 -0.01 47.21 -0.13
C LEU A 13 -0.08 47.09 1.40
N ARG A 14 -1.29 46.98 1.93
CA ARG A 14 -1.53 46.86 3.38
C ARG A 14 -1.21 45.45 3.86
N SER A 15 -0.38 45.33 4.91
CA SER A 15 -0.06 44.04 5.55
C SER A 15 -1.13 43.55 6.53
N PHE A 16 -1.99 44.46 7.00
CA PHE A 16 -2.97 44.28 8.09
C PHE A 16 -2.36 43.95 9.47
N LEU A 17 -1.04 44.07 9.61
CA LEU A 17 -0.34 43.85 10.87
C LEU A 17 0.02 45.17 11.53
N ALA A 18 -0.13 45.24 12.85
CA ALA A 18 0.47 46.31 13.65
C ALA A 18 1.99 46.20 13.65
N GLU A 19 2.69 47.32 13.85
CA GLU A 19 4.16 47.41 13.82
C GLU A 19 4.89 46.30 14.61
N GLN A 20 4.47 46.05 15.85
CA GLN A 20 5.08 45.01 16.69
C GLN A 20 4.88 43.59 16.14
N SER A 21 3.71 43.31 15.55
CA SER A 21 3.43 42.02 14.93
C SER A 21 4.20 41.87 13.62
N PHE A 22 4.27 42.95 12.83
CA PHE A 22 5.01 43.00 11.58
C PHE A 22 6.51 42.75 11.80
N ALA A 23 7.12 43.38 12.81
CA ALA A 23 8.54 43.20 13.16
C ALA A 23 8.89 41.75 13.59
N ARG A 24 7.89 40.96 14.01
CA ARG A 24 8.05 39.54 14.33
C ARG A 24 7.90 38.62 13.11
N THR A 25 7.57 39.18 11.95
CA THR A 25 7.48 38.46 10.68
C THR A 25 8.72 38.67 9.83
N ASP A 26 8.92 37.80 8.84
CA ASP A 26 9.95 37.95 7.80
C ASP A 26 9.44 38.75 6.58
N LEU A 27 8.35 39.52 6.69
CA LEU A 27 7.74 40.19 5.53
C LEU A 27 8.62 41.28 4.93
N GLU A 28 9.44 41.97 5.74
CA GLU A 28 10.39 42.97 5.25
C GLU A 28 11.40 42.38 4.24
N LYS A 29 11.80 41.12 4.43
CA LYS A 29 12.71 40.41 3.51
C LYS A 29 12.12 40.24 2.11
N LEU A 30 10.79 40.35 1.97
CA LEU A 30 10.09 40.24 0.69
C LEU A 30 10.02 41.57 -0.08
N LEU A 31 10.55 42.68 0.45
CA LEU A 31 10.77 43.91 -0.34
C LEU A 31 11.67 43.64 -1.56
N ALA A 32 12.59 42.68 -1.44
CA ALA A 32 13.49 42.26 -2.52
C ALA A 32 12.80 41.36 -3.57
N GLU A 33 11.51 41.03 -3.41
CA GLU A 33 10.77 40.25 -4.40
C GLU A 33 10.34 41.14 -5.57
N ASP A 34 10.77 40.75 -6.78
CA ASP A 34 10.38 41.43 -8.01
C ASP A 34 8.94 41.05 -8.41
N GLY A 35 8.13 42.08 -8.64
CA GLY A 35 6.97 42.07 -9.53
C GLY A 35 7.35 42.60 -10.92
N PHE A 36 6.34 42.90 -11.73
CA PHE A 36 6.53 43.31 -13.11
C PHE A 36 5.59 44.45 -13.50
N ALA A 37 6.11 45.40 -14.29
CA ALA A 37 5.33 46.42 -14.95
C ALA A 37 5.52 46.29 -16.46
N ALA A 38 4.44 46.28 -17.22
CA ALA A 38 4.47 46.21 -18.67
C ALA A 38 3.76 47.43 -19.26
N GLU A 39 4.42 48.08 -20.21
CA GLU A 39 3.79 49.08 -21.08
C GLU A 39 3.33 48.37 -22.36
N ILE A 40 2.02 48.41 -22.63
CA ILE A 40 1.40 47.86 -23.83
C ILE A 40 1.21 49.04 -24.78
N CYS A 41 2.13 49.18 -25.73
CA CYS A 41 2.12 50.25 -26.73
C CYS A 41 0.98 50.06 -27.74
N ALA A 42 0.55 51.16 -28.37
CA ALA A 42 -0.56 51.14 -29.34
C ALA A 42 -0.27 50.31 -30.60
N ASP A 43 1.00 50.16 -30.96
CA ASP A 43 1.48 49.31 -32.06
C ASP A 43 1.54 47.81 -31.67
N GLY A 44 1.22 47.48 -30.42
CA GLY A 44 1.24 46.13 -29.88
C GLY A 44 2.59 45.70 -29.30
N GLN A 45 3.61 46.55 -29.30
CA GLN A 45 4.87 46.27 -28.60
C GLN A 45 4.62 46.24 -27.08
N ILE A 46 5.29 45.31 -26.39
CA ILE A 46 5.20 45.16 -24.93
C ILE A 46 6.57 45.45 -24.34
N LEU A 47 6.69 46.50 -23.52
CA LEU A 47 7.92 46.85 -22.81
C LEU A 47 7.80 46.38 -21.36
N LEU A 48 8.39 45.22 -21.08
CA LEU A 48 8.39 44.62 -19.74
C LEU A 48 9.55 45.16 -18.89
N LYS A 49 9.25 45.58 -17.66
CA LYS A 49 10.19 46.09 -16.66
C LYS A 49 9.96 45.37 -15.33
N LYS A 50 11.04 45.19 -14.55
CA LYS A 50 10.91 44.77 -13.15
C LYS A 50 10.31 45.89 -12.32
N TRP A 51 9.53 45.53 -11.31
CA TRP A 51 8.89 46.47 -10.40
C TRP A 51 8.85 45.89 -8.99
N ASN A 52 9.17 46.67 -7.97
CA ASN A 52 9.20 46.21 -6.57
C ASN A 52 8.63 47.29 -5.64
N PHE A 53 8.34 46.88 -4.40
CA PHE A 53 8.13 47.85 -3.33
C PHE A 53 9.50 48.33 -2.82
N ASP A 54 9.60 49.62 -2.56
CA ASP A 54 10.88 50.28 -2.23
C ASP A 54 11.03 50.52 -0.73
N SER A 55 9.91 50.62 -0.01
CA SER A 55 9.93 50.95 1.42
C SER A 55 8.66 50.48 2.14
N ILE A 56 8.63 50.73 3.45
CA ILE A 56 7.53 50.39 4.36
C ILE A 56 7.09 51.67 5.07
N LYS A 57 5.77 51.85 5.21
CA LYS A 57 5.14 52.99 5.88
C LYS A 57 4.18 52.50 6.97
N ILE A 58 4.18 53.19 8.11
CA ILE A 58 3.18 52.99 9.16
C ILE A 58 1.99 53.90 8.86
N LEU A 59 0.80 53.31 8.78
CA LEU A 59 -0.45 54.02 8.50
C LEU A 59 -1.03 54.63 9.78
N GLU A 60 -2.01 55.53 9.63
CA GLU A 60 -2.70 56.19 10.75
C GLU A 60 -3.38 55.20 11.70
N ASP A 61 -3.86 54.07 11.17
CA ASP A 61 -4.45 52.97 11.93
C ASP A 61 -3.41 52.07 12.62
N LYS A 62 -2.14 52.47 12.61
CA LYS A 62 -0.96 51.75 13.14
C LYS A 62 -0.65 50.44 12.43
N SER A 63 -1.32 50.15 11.31
CA SER A 63 -0.95 49.02 10.46
C SER A 63 0.22 49.38 9.54
N VAL A 64 0.96 48.36 9.13
CA VAL A 64 2.13 48.52 8.26
C VAL A 64 1.72 48.30 6.80
N ALA A 65 2.22 49.13 5.89
CA ALA A 65 2.02 48.99 4.45
C ALA A 65 3.35 49.06 3.69
N PHE A 66 3.43 48.33 2.59
CA PHE A 66 4.52 48.41 1.62
C PHE A 66 4.23 49.53 0.64
N GLU A 67 5.26 50.29 0.26
CA GLU A 67 5.18 51.46 -0.59
C GLU A 67 6.10 51.29 -1.80
N GLY A 68 5.55 51.48 -3.01
CA GLY A 68 6.29 51.39 -4.27
C GLY A 68 5.82 52.45 -5.26
N LYS A 69 6.74 52.96 -6.08
CA LYS A 69 6.42 54.01 -7.06
C LYS A 69 5.59 53.48 -8.23
N MET A 70 4.61 54.24 -8.71
CA MET A 70 3.89 53.89 -9.94
C MET A 70 4.84 53.87 -11.15
N PRO A 71 4.70 52.89 -12.05
CA PRO A 71 5.51 52.85 -13.26
C PRO A 71 4.99 53.85 -14.31
N GLY A 72 5.91 54.49 -15.04
CA GLY A 72 5.60 55.47 -16.09
C GLY A 72 5.87 56.92 -15.66
N GLU A 73 5.81 57.84 -16.62
CA GLU A 73 5.91 59.29 -16.38
C GLU A 73 4.52 59.93 -16.45
N GLY A 74 4.22 60.87 -15.53
CA GLY A 74 2.93 61.56 -15.46
C GLY A 74 1.97 61.02 -14.39
N LYS A 75 0.80 61.66 -14.24
CA LYS A 75 -0.25 61.25 -13.30
C LYS A 75 -1.06 60.10 -13.89
N LEU A 76 -0.59 58.87 -13.69
CA LEU A 76 -1.32 57.67 -14.09
C LEU A 76 -2.33 57.26 -13.03
N VAL A 77 -3.53 56.91 -13.47
CA VAL A 77 -4.57 56.36 -12.60
C VAL A 77 -4.62 54.87 -12.83
N PHE A 78 -4.38 54.11 -11.76
CA PHE A 78 -4.44 52.65 -11.76
C PHE A 78 -5.69 52.17 -11.02
N GLU A 79 -6.21 51.03 -11.47
CA GLU A 79 -7.23 50.28 -10.75
C GLU A 79 -6.88 48.79 -10.70
N PRO A 80 -7.27 48.06 -9.64
CA PRO A 80 -7.14 46.61 -9.60
C PRO A 80 -8.03 45.94 -10.66
N LEU A 81 -7.52 44.91 -11.32
CA LEU A 81 -8.29 44.06 -12.26
C LEU A 81 -9.56 43.50 -11.62
N PHE A 82 -9.55 43.28 -10.31
CA PHE A 82 -10.74 42.88 -9.56
C PHE A 82 -11.90 43.87 -9.72
N ARG A 83 -11.65 45.20 -9.69
CA ARG A 83 -12.70 46.22 -9.87
C ARG A 83 -13.28 46.16 -11.28
N ILE A 84 -12.43 46.02 -12.29
CA ILE A 84 -12.84 45.83 -13.68
C ILE A 84 -13.76 44.61 -13.84
N PHE A 85 -13.45 43.49 -13.17
CA PHE A 85 -14.31 42.31 -13.20
C PHE A 85 -15.67 42.53 -12.52
N GLU A 86 -15.76 43.35 -11.48
CA GLU A 86 -17.04 43.71 -10.86
C GLU A 86 -17.81 44.72 -11.73
N ASP A 87 -17.16 45.68 -12.37
CA ASP A 87 -17.77 46.67 -13.26
C ASP A 87 -18.31 46.06 -14.56
N GLN A 88 -17.69 44.97 -15.04
CA GLN A 88 -18.23 44.13 -16.12
C GLN A 88 -19.65 43.58 -15.85
N LYS A 89 -20.11 43.59 -14.59
CA LYS A 89 -21.49 43.22 -14.21
C LYS A 89 -22.49 44.38 -14.32
N GLN A 90 -22.06 45.64 -14.30
CA GLN A 90 -22.94 46.81 -14.08
C GLN A 90 -23.19 47.68 -15.32
N THR A 91 -22.51 47.45 -16.45
CA THR A 91 -22.78 48.06 -17.79
C THR A 91 -22.84 49.59 -17.87
N VAL A 92 -21.75 50.20 -18.36
CA VAL A 92 -21.78 51.42 -19.19
C VAL A 92 -20.73 51.36 -20.32
N ASP A 93 -19.55 50.74 -20.11
CA ASP A 93 -18.45 50.74 -21.11
C ASP A 93 -17.76 49.36 -21.25
N LYS A 94 -18.35 48.47 -22.08
CA LYS A 94 -17.87 47.09 -22.28
C LYS A 94 -16.57 47.01 -23.08
N GLU A 95 -16.33 47.97 -23.96
CA GLU A 95 -15.18 47.97 -24.87
C GLU A 95 -13.91 48.33 -24.10
N ASN A 96 -13.96 49.39 -23.28
CA ASN A 96 -12.86 49.80 -22.41
C ASN A 96 -12.47 48.70 -21.40
N CYS A 97 -13.44 48.03 -20.77
CA CYS A 97 -13.16 46.90 -19.86
C CYS A 97 -12.44 45.74 -20.57
N SER A 98 -12.79 45.47 -21.83
CA SER A 98 -12.19 44.36 -22.60
C SER A 98 -10.75 44.70 -23.01
N GLU A 99 -10.49 45.94 -23.44
CA GLU A 99 -9.13 46.42 -23.74
C GLU A 99 -8.19 46.30 -22.53
N LYS A 100 -8.62 46.77 -21.35
CA LYS A 100 -7.84 46.67 -20.10
C LYS A 100 -7.53 45.21 -19.71
N ILE A 101 -8.52 44.32 -19.83
CA ILE A 101 -8.32 42.88 -19.57
C ILE A 101 -7.31 42.29 -20.55
N ILE A 102 -7.45 42.56 -21.85
CA ILE A 102 -6.52 42.07 -22.86
C ILE A 102 -5.10 42.59 -22.60
N ALA A 103 -4.94 43.86 -22.21
CA ALA A 103 -3.64 44.44 -21.86
C ALA A 103 -2.96 43.70 -20.69
N VAL A 104 -3.73 43.36 -19.65
CA VAL A 104 -3.23 42.52 -18.55
C VAL A 104 -2.78 41.14 -19.04
N PHE A 105 -3.59 40.46 -19.85
CA PHE A 105 -3.20 39.14 -20.37
C PHE A 105 -1.98 39.19 -21.30
N LYS A 106 -1.81 40.27 -22.08
CA LYS A 106 -0.60 40.52 -22.87
C LYS A 106 0.63 40.62 -21.97
N ALA A 107 0.54 41.38 -20.87
CA ALA A 107 1.61 41.47 -19.88
C ALA A 107 1.94 40.11 -19.25
N MET A 108 0.92 39.34 -18.84
CA MET A 108 1.11 38.01 -18.25
C MET A 108 1.76 37.03 -19.23
N ASP A 109 1.36 37.06 -20.51
CA ASP A 109 1.97 36.22 -21.54
C ASP A 109 3.44 36.56 -21.76
N GLU A 110 3.79 37.86 -21.75
CA GLU A 110 5.17 38.29 -21.90
C GLU A 110 6.03 37.93 -20.69
N ILE A 111 5.47 38.01 -19.47
CA ILE A 111 6.15 37.53 -18.26
C ILE A 111 6.40 36.02 -18.36
N LEU A 112 5.41 35.23 -18.79
CA LEU A 112 5.54 33.76 -18.93
C LEU A 112 6.54 33.35 -20.02
N LYS A 113 6.69 34.12 -21.10
CA LYS A 113 7.72 33.86 -22.14
C LYS A 113 9.13 34.15 -21.63
N ASN A 114 9.33 35.30 -20.98
CA ASN A 114 10.63 35.72 -20.46
C ASN A 114 11.06 34.90 -19.22
N ALA A 115 10.11 34.25 -18.56
CA ALA A 115 10.29 33.24 -17.51
C ALA A 115 10.87 31.89 -18.00
N GLY A 116 11.36 31.81 -19.25
CA GLY A 116 11.93 30.68 -19.98
C GLY A 116 12.07 29.32 -19.27
N PHE A 117 11.40 28.32 -19.84
CA PHE A 117 11.52 26.89 -19.55
C PHE A 117 12.87 26.37 -20.05
N ASP A 118 13.83 26.14 -19.16
CA ASP A 118 15.04 25.35 -19.47
C ASP A 118 14.88 23.94 -18.90
N GLU A 119 14.59 22.94 -19.76
CA GLU A 119 14.45 21.53 -19.37
C GLU A 119 15.76 20.94 -18.80
N ASN A 120 16.89 21.63 -18.96
CA ASN A 120 18.22 21.13 -18.63
C ASN A 120 18.97 21.91 -17.53
N GLN A 121 18.35 22.92 -16.89
CA GLN A 121 19.02 23.67 -15.81
C GLN A 121 18.63 23.17 -14.42
N ASN A 122 19.66 23.12 -13.56
CA ASN A 122 19.60 22.63 -12.19
C ASN A 122 18.44 23.26 -11.38
N GLU A 123 17.82 22.45 -10.52
CA GLU A 123 16.62 22.76 -9.71
C GLU A 123 16.74 23.98 -8.76
N ASP A 124 17.89 24.64 -8.67
CA ASP A 124 18.11 25.78 -7.76
C ASP A 124 17.81 27.16 -8.39
N GLU A 125 17.86 27.32 -9.72
CA GLU A 125 17.57 28.61 -10.37
C GLU A 125 16.12 28.76 -10.86
N THR A 126 15.40 27.65 -11.06
CA THR A 126 13.95 27.63 -11.38
C THR A 126 13.05 28.10 -10.23
N LYS A 127 13.62 28.36 -9.03
CA LYS A 127 12.90 28.84 -7.84
C LYS A 127 12.43 30.30 -7.92
N LYS A 128 12.85 31.09 -8.90
CA LYS A 128 12.51 32.52 -9.01
C LYS A 128 11.41 32.83 -10.03
N LEU A 129 10.49 31.90 -10.30
CA LEU A 129 9.26 32.31 -11.00
C LEU A 129 8.30 32.97 -10.02
N THR A 130 8.06 34.27 -10.22
CA THR A 130 7.08 35.06 -9.48
C THR A 130 5.70 34.41 -9.65
N ILE A 131 5.12 34.00 -8.52
CA ILE A 131 3.72 33.57 -8.48
C ILE A 131 2.86 34.75 -8.92
N PHE A 132 1.85 34.54 -9.77
CA PHE A 132 0.92 35.62 -10.06
C PHE A 132 -0.02 35.85 -8.88
N PRO A 133 -0.20 37.09 -8.42
CA PRO A 133 -1.29 37.39 -7.51
C PRO A 133 -2.63 37.21 -8.23
N GLY A 134 -3.71 37.09 -7.45
CA GLY A 134 -5.07 37.15 -7.95
C GLY A 134 -5.43 38.54 -8.45
N ALA A 135 -6.69 38.71 -8.89
CA ALA A 135 -7.13 39.91 -9.60
C ALA A 135 -6.93 41.23 -8.81
N GLN A 136 -6.90 41.18 -7.48
CA GLN A 136 -6.65 42.38 -6.68
C GLN A 136 -5.19 42.84 -6.78
N GLY A 137 -4.22 41.92 -6.91
CA GLY A 137 -2.79 42.24 -7.01
C GLY A 137 -2.29 42.50 -8.43
N ILE A 138 -3.20 42.62 -9.39
CA ILE A 138 -2.88 42.99 -10.77
C ILE A 138 -3.58 44.32 -11.05
N LEU A 139 -2.80 45.32 -11.41
CA LEU A 139 -3.26 46.69 -11.64
C LEU A 139 -3.17 47.02 -13.13
N VAL A 140 -4.08 47.84 -13.61
CA VAL A 140 -4.04 48.36 -14.98
C VAL A 140 -4.38 49.84 -14.98
N SER A 141 -3.70 50.61 -15.84
CA SER A 141 -3.95 52.04 -15.98
C SER A 141 -5.14 52.32 -16.89
N GLU A 142 -5.61 53.56 -16.85
CA GLU A 142 -6.37 54.11 -17.97
C GLU A 142 -5.53 54.16 -19.26
N LYS A 143 -6.22 54.20 -20.39
CA LYS A 143 -5.59 54.40 -21.70
C LYS A 143 -4.96 55.78 -21.74
N GLN A 144 -3.66 55.84 -22.04
CA GLN A 144 -2.94 57.09 -22.19
C GLN A 144 -3.30 57.80 -23.51
N GLU A 145 -2.95 59.08 -23.63
CA GLU A 145 -3.16 59.87 -24.87
C GLU A 145 -2.44 59.25 -26.09
N ASN A 146 -1.28 58.61 -25.86
CA ASN A 146 -0.54 57.87 -26.89
C ASN A 146 -1.17 56.50 -27.24
N GLY A 147 -2.30 56.15 -26.64
CA GLY A 147 -3.03 54.90 -26.84
C GLY A 147 -2.49 53.69 -26.07
N SER A 148 -1.46 53.87 -25.24
CA SER A 148 -0.85 52.77 -24.46
C SER A 148 -1.57 52.50 -23.13
N PHE A 149 -1.34 51.31 -22.58
CA PHE A 149 -1.76 50.92 -21.23
C PHE A 149 -0.56 50.47 -20.40
N TRP A 150 -0.60 50.70 -19.10
CA TRP A 150 0.30 50.06 -18.15
C TRP A 150 -0.41 48.94 -17.41
N ALA A 151 0.22 47.77 -17.31
CA ALA A 151 -0.22 46.68 -16.45
C ALA A 151 0.88 46.37 -15.42
N VAL A 152 0.50 46.31 -14.14
CA VAL A 152 1.42 46.01 -13.04
C VAL A 152 0.99 44.73 -12.36
N VAL A 153 1.85 43.74 -12.36
CA VAL A 153 1.70 42.48 -11.64
C VAL A 153 2.55 42.58 -10.37
N LEU A 154 1.90 42.75 -9.22
CA LEU A 154 2.61 42.90 -7.95
C LEU A 154 3.41 41.61 -7.59
N PRO A 155 4.45 41.71 -6.76
CA PRO A 155 5.19 40.55 -6.26
C PRO A 155 4.24 39.57 -5.55
N GLY A 156 4.11 38.36 -6.11
CA GLY A 156 3.02 37.46 -5.75
C GLY A 156 3.12 36.86 -4.35
N ASN A 157 4.32 36.49 -3.87
CA ASN A 157 4.44 35.92 -2.53
C ASN A 157 4.17 36.98 -1.46
N LEU A 158 4.71 38.18 -1.64
CA LEU A 158 4.42 39.33 -0.80
C LEU A 158 2.92 39.65 -0.77
N PHE A 159 2.28 39.72 -1.94
CA PHE A 159 0.86 39.98 -2.04
C PHE A 159 0.02 38.90 -1.34
N GLU A 160 0.31 37.62 -1.58
CA GLU A 160 -0.36 36.49 -0.94
C GLU A 160 -0.28 36.59 0.58
N ARG A 161 0.92 36.80 1.15
CA ARG A 161 1.12 36.88 2.60
C ARG A 161 0.42 38.09 3.23
N CYS A 162 0.38 39.22 2.55
CA CYS A 162 -0.36 40.38 3.03
C CYS A 162 -1.87 40.13 2.97
N ALA A 163 -2.35 39.56 1.87
CA ALA A 163 -3.76 39.28 1.66
C ALA A 163 -4.29 38.22 2.64
N GLU A 164 -3.48 37.23 3.06
CA GLU A 164 -3.87 36.22 4.05
C GLU A 164 -4.31 36.81 5.40
N ASN A 165 -3.78 37.97 5.77
CA ASN A 165 -4.17 38.68 6.99
C ASN A 165 -5.49 39.45 6.84
N SER A 166 -6.03 39.56 5.63
CA SER A 166 -7.32 40.19 5.36
C SER A 166 -8.48 39.23 5.60
N LYS A 167 -9.56 39.73 6.21
CA LYS A 167 -10.83 38.99 6.33
C LYS A 167 -11.44 38.64 4.97
N ASP A 168 -11.08 39.41 3.94
CA ASP A 168 -11.60 39.26 2.59
C ASP A 168 -10.68 38.43 1.67
N TYR A 169 -9.63 37.78 2.22
CA TYR A 169 -8.67 36.95 1.46
C TYR A 169 -9.38 36.01 0.48
N GLY A 170 -10.41 35.31 0.97
CA GLY A 170 -11.15 34.34 0.18
C GLY A 170 -11.72 34.94 -1.10
N LYS A 171 -12.24 36.17 -1.04
CA LYS A 171 -12.92 36.85 -2.14
C LYS A 171 -11.97 37.52 -3.13
N PHE A 172 -10.87 38.10 -2.67
CA PHE A 172 -10.01 38.94 -3.52
C PHE A 172 -8.78 38.22 -4.07
N GLN A 173 -8.31 37.20 -3.35
CA GLN A 173 -7.07 36.48 -3.68
C GLN A 173 -7.32 34.97 -3.79
N GLY A 174 -7.87 34.39 -2.73
CA GLY A 174 -7.97 32.95 -2.56
C GLY A 174 -8.82 32.21 -3.60
N ILE A 175 -9.75 32.88 -4.30
CA ILE A 175 -10.53 32.28 -5.41
C ILE A 175 -9.72 32.10 -6.70
N PHE A 176 -8.58 32.80 -6.85
CA PHE A 176 -7.76 32.76 -8.06
C PHE A 176 -6.51 31.89 -7.93
N VAL A 177 -6.10 31.55 -6.70
CA VAL A 177 -4.83 30.85 -6.44
C VAL A 177 -5.01 29.41 -5.99
N HIS A 178 -4.03 28.55 -6.32
CA HIS A 178 -3.96 27.16 -5.85
C HIS A 178 -2.78 27.00 -4.88
N ARG A 179 -3.04 26.93 -3.56
CA ARG A 179 -1.99 26.86 -2.52
C ARG A 179 -1.01 25.70 -2.64
N GLY A 180 -1.44 24.59 -3.23
CA GLY A 180 -0.59 23.43 -3.48
C GLY A 180 0.31 23.51 -4.72
N LEU A 181 0.24 24.57 -5.53
CA LEU A 181 1.10 24.78 -6.69
C LEU A 181 2.16 25.84 -6.37
N GLU A 182 3.29 25.76 -7.06
CA GLU A 182 4.42 26.68 -6.91
C GLU A 182 4.95 27.01 -8.32
N GLY A 183 5.67 28.13 -8.47
CA GLY A 183 6.32 28.51 -9.73
C GLY A 183 5.38 28.61 -10.93
N LEU A 184 5.81 28.05 -12.07
CA LEU A 184 5.09 28.11 -13.35
C LEU A 184 3.68 27.54 -13.26
N GLU A 185 3.50 26.40 -12.59
CA GLU A 185 2.19 25.77 -12.47
C GLU A 185 1.19 26.65 -11.70
N ALA A 186 1.66 27.36 -10.68
CA ALA A 186 0.83 28.32 -9.94
C ALA A 186 0.45 29.53 -10.81
N ALA A 187 1.39 30.05 -11.59
CA ALA A 187 1.15 31.15 -12.53
C ALA A 187 0.14 30.76 -13.62
N ILE A 188 0.29 29.57 -14.22
CA ILE A 188 -0.65 29.03 -15.22
C ILE A 188 -2.05 28.88 -14.64
N PHE A 189 -2.17 28.31 -13.43
CA PHE A 189 -3.46 28.15 -12.76
C PHE A 189 -4.14 29.50 -12.52
N THR A 190 -3.38 30.47 -11.98
CA THR A 190 -3.91 31.81 -11.67
C THR A 190 -4.35 32.54 -12.94
N ARG A 191 -3.54 32.49 -14.00
CA ARG A 191 -3.90 33.02 -15.33
C ARG A 191 -5.20 32.38 -15.86
N ALA A 192 -5.35 31.07 -15.72
CA ALA A 192 -6.58 30.37 -16.13
C ALA A 192 -7.80 30.76 -15.29
N ALA A 193 -7.65 30.95 -13.98
CA ALA A 193 -8.74 31.40 -13.10
C ALA A 193 -9.22 32.82 -13.45
N LEU A 194 -8.29 33.72 -13.77
CA LEU A 194 -8.59 35.06 -14.27
C LEU A 194 -9.28 35.01 -15.63
N ALA A 195 -8.79 34.17 -16.55
CA ALA A 195 -9.35 34.04 -17.89
C ALA A 195 -10.78 33.48 -17.84
N TYR A 196 -10.99 32.45 -17.00
CA TYR A 196 -12.31 31.90 -16.73
C TYR A 196 -13.27 32.98 -16.24
N ARG A 197 -12.83 33.84 -15.31
CA ARG A 197 -13.65 34.96 -14.80
C ARG A 197 -13.95 36.00 -15.88
N ALA A 198 -12.97 36.32 -16.73
CA ALA A 198 -13.13 37.26 -17.83
C ALA A 198 -14.15 36.77 -18.88
N ILE A 199 -14.11 35.46 -19.19
CA ILE A 199 -14.96 34.83 -20.21
C ILE A 199 -16.37 34.55 -19.69
N THR A 200 -16.48 33.89 -18.53
CA THR A 200 -17.76 33.36 -18.02
C THR A 200 -18.50 34.35 -17.13
N LYS A 201 -17.82 35.40 -16.68
CA LYS A 201 -18.26 36.32 -15.62
C LYS A 201 -18.54 35.65 -14.26
N LYS A 202 -18.16 34.38 -14.11
CA LYS A 202 -18.32 33.56 -12.90
C LYS A 202 -16.94 33.16 -12.37
N TYR A 203 -16.90 32.77 -11.09
CA TYR A 203 -15.69 32.18 -10.51
C TYR A 203 -15.71 30.67 -10.70
N ALA A 204 -14.59 30.09 -11.13
CA ALA A 204 -14.46 28.64 -11.29
C ALA A 204 -14.68 27.91 -9.95
N PHE A 205 -14.15 28.48 -8.86
CA PHE A 205 -14.23 27.92 -7.50
C PHE A 205 -14.74 28.98 -6.52
N CYS A 206 -16.05 29.03 -6.29
CA CYS A 206 -16.71 30.11 -5.55
C CYS A 206 -16.82 29.92 -4.02
N GLN A 207 -16.31 28.80 -3.48
CA GLN A 207 -16.38 28.56 -2.03
C GLN A 207 -15.55 29.61 -1.27
N GLU A 208 -16.11 30.29 -0.28
CA GLU A 208 -15.37 31.25 0.55
C GLU A 208 -14.43 30.56 1.55
N ASN A 209 -14.86 29.41 2.09
CA ASN A 209 -14.06 28.60 2.99
C ASN A 209 -12.88 27.97 2.25
N LEU A 210 -11.66 28.22 2.76
CA LEU A 210 -10.42 27.80 2.14
C LEU A 210 -10.33 26.29 1.91
N GLU A 211 -10.66 25.48 2.92
CA GLU A 211 -10.55 24.02 2.83
C GLU A 211 -11.51 23.44 1.79
N LYS A 212 -12.76 23.92 1.79
CA LYS A 212 -13.76 23.51 0.79
C LYS A 212 -13.33 23.92 -0.61
N ARG A 213 -12.80 25.14 -0.78
CA ARG A 213 -12.28 25.61 -2.06
C ARG A 213 -11.10 24.77 -2.53
N GLN A 214 -10.14 24.47 -1.65
CA GLN A 214 -8.98 23.66 -2.02
C GLN A 214 -9.37 22.23 -2.38
N ALA A 215 -10.40 21.67 -1.72
CA ALA A 215 -10.98 20.40 -2.12
C ALA A 215 -11.63 20.46 -3.52
N ASP A 216 -12.38 21.53 -3.81
CA ASP A 216 -12.96 21.76 -5.13
C ASP A 216 -11.89 21.90 -6.22
N ILE A 217 -10.82 22.67 -5.96
CA ILE A 217 -9.68 22.81 -6.86
C ILE A 217 -9.01 21.45 -7.12
N THR A 218 -8.76 20.67 -6.06
CA THR A 218 -8.10 19.36 -6.15
C THR A 218 -8.95 18.35 -6.94
N ASP A 219 -10.27 18.41 -6.79
CA ASP A 219 -11.23 17.57 -7.50
C ASP A 219 -11.55 18.08 -8.91
N SER A 220 -11.02 19.25 -9.29
CA SER A 220 -11.39 19.97 -10.52
C SER A 220 -12.91 20.18 -10.61
N ASN A 221 -13.51 20.59 -9.49
CA ASN A 221 -14.94 20.84 -9.32
C ASN A 221 -15.32 22.25 -9.80
N PHE A 222 -15.26 22.46 -11.11
CA PHE A 222 -15.77 23.66 -11.78
C PHE A 222 -16.55 23.25 -13.03
N ILE A 223 -17.35 24.16 -13.58
CA ILE A 223 -18.07 23.92 -14.84
C ILE A 223 -17.15 24.35 -15.99
N PRO A 224 -16.74 23.47 -16.92
CA PRO A 224 -15.90 23.81 -18.06
C PRO A 224 -16.47 24.98 -18.88
N VAL A 225 -15.59 25.78 -19.50
CA VAL A 225 -16.01 27.00 -20.23
C VAL A 225 -17.02 26.67 -21.34
N GLU A 226 -16.88 25.53 -22.02
CA GLU A 226 -17.81 25.06 -23.05
C GLU A 226 -19.26 24.84 -22.55
N TYR A 227 -19.45 24.63 -21.25
CA TYR A 227 -20.78 24.46 -20.63
C TYR A 227 -21.28 25.75 -19.95
N GLU A 228 -20.47 26.81 -19.90
CA GLU A 228 -20.88 28.14 -19.45
C GLU A 228 -21.13 29.09 -20.63
N ILE A 229 -20.45 28.90 -21.75
CA ILE A 229 -20.51 29.76 -22.94
C ILE A 229 -20.79 28.92 -24.21
N PRO A 230 -21.99 29.01 -24.82
CA PRO A 230 -22.40 28.16 -25.95
C PRO A 230 -21.52 28.20 -27.21
N ALA A 231 -20.90 29.34 -27.52
CA ALA A 231 -20.13 29.54 -28.75
C ALA A 231 -18.65 29.88 -28.50
N VAL A 232 -18.11 29.45 -27.37
CA VAL A 232 -16.67 29.57 -27.12
C VAL A 232 -15.90 28.67 -28.10
N THR A 233 -14.76 29.15 -28.59
CA THR A 233 -13.89 28.30 -29.42
C THR A 233 -13.33 27.15 -28.58
N GLU A 234 -13.30 25.94 -29.15
CA GLU A 234 -12.82 24.75 -28.45
C GLU A 234 -11.42 24.95 -27.89
N LYS A 235 -10.52 25.58 -28.67
CA LYS A 235 -9.15 25.87 -28.23
C LYS A 235 -9.08 26.79 -27.01
N LEU A 236 -9.92 27.83 -26.95
CA LEU A 236 -9.98 28.73 -25.79
C LEU A 236 -10.52 28.00 -24.57
N ALA A 237 -11.61 27.25 -24.71
CA ALA A 237 -12.20 26.50 -23.61
C ALA A 237 -11.23 25.45 -23.06
N LEU A 238 -10.69 24.57 -23.92
CA LEU A 238 -9.79 23.49 -23.51
C LEU A 238 -8.52 23.98 -22.84
N SER A 239 -7.93 25.08 -23.32
CA SER A 239 -6.69 25.62 -22.74
C SER A 239 -6.93 26.28 -21.38
N VAL A 240 -8.04 27.02 -21.20
CA VAL A 240 -8.43 27.57 -19.88
C VAL A 240 -8.78 26.44 -18.90
N ASP A 241 -9.61 25.49 -19.32
CA ASP A 241 -10.02 24.35 -18.48
C ASP A 241 -8.84 23.47 -18.07
N ALA A 242 -7.86 23.27 -18.97
CA ALA A 242 -6.62 22.59 -18.65
C ALA A 242 -5.79 23.32 -17.59
N GLY A 243 -5.71 24.66 -17.66
CA GLY A 243 -5.04 25.48 -16.65
C GLY A 243 -5.66 25.35 -15.25
N LEU A 244 -6.99 25.23 -15.17
CA LEU A 244 -7.71 24.99 -13.91
C LEU A 244 -7.55 23.54 -13.39
N CYS A 245 -7.06 22.62 -14.22
CA CYS A 245 -6.82 21.21 -13.89
C CYS A 245 -5.36 20.89 -13.58
N VAL A 246 -4.47 21.89 -13.56
CA VAL A 246 -3.04 21.69 -13.29
C VAL A 246 -2.83 21.06 -11.92
N LYS A 247 -1.94 20.06 -11.86
CA LYS A 247 -1.65 19.29 -10.65
C LYS A 247 -0.21 19.49 -10.19
N ARG A 248 -0.02 19.51 -8.86
CA ARG A 248 1.29 19.60 -8.23
C ARG A 248 2.19 18.45 -8.72
N LYS A 249 3.42 18.78 -9.12
CA LYS A 249 4.48 17.79 -9.35
C LYS A 249 4.73 17.04 -8.04
N LYS A 250 4.69 15.71 -8.06
CA LYS A 250 5.04 14.93 -6.87
C LYS A 250 6.55 15.08 -6.63
N ARG A 251 6.93 15.71 -5.52
CA ARG A 251 8.33 15.75 -5.08
C ARG A 251 8.75 14.36 -4.64
N ILE A 252 9.83 13.85 -5.22
CA ILE A 252 10.52 12.68 -4.70
C ILE A 252 11.40 13.21 -3.57
N ILE A 253 11.18 12.71 -2.35
CA ILE A 253 12.06 13.06 -1.23
C ILE A 253 13.40 12.36 -1.49
N PRO A 254 14.54 13.08 -1.46
CA PRO A 254 15.85 12.46 -1.64
C PRO A 254 16.02 11.24 -0.71
N GLY A 255 16.37 10.08 -1.28
CA GLY A 255 16.53 8.82 -0.53
C GLY A 255 15.29 7.92 -0.45
N GLU A 256 14.09 8.39 -0.81
CA GLU A 256 12.90 7.54 -0.91
C GLU A 256 12.73 6.97 -2.34
N ARG A 257 12.78 5.64 -2.49
CA ARG A 257 12.37 4.95 -3.74
C ARG A 257 10.85 4.92 -3.86
N ARG A 258 10.19 6.07 -4.02
CA ARG A 258 8.77 6.08 -4.40
C ARG A 258 8.64 5.90 -5.91
N PHE A 259 7.88 4.89 -6.32
CA PHE A 259 7.50 4.70 -7.72
C PHE A 259 6.70 5.91 -8.18
N VAL A 260 7.29 6.77 -9.02
CA VAL A 260 6.52 7.77 -9.76
C VAL A 260 5.68 7.00 -10.76
N ASN A 261 4.36 7.14 -10.66
CA ASN A 261 3.46 6.56 -11.63
C ASN A 261 3.61 7.34 -12.95
N GLU A 262 4.41 6.80 -13.88
CA GLU A 262 4.70 7.42 -15.18
C GLU A 262 3.44 7.85 -15.93
N LYS A 263 2.36 7.06 -15.86
CA LYS A 263 1.08 7.39 -16.49
C LYS A 263 0.45 8.66 -15.91
N THR A 264 0.61 8.86 -14.60
CA THR A 264 0.11 10.07 -13.92
C THR A 264 0.93 11.29 -14.32
N GLU A 265 2.25 11.14 -14.41
CA GLU A 265 3.14 12.24 -14.82
C GLU A 265 2.96 12.60 -16.30
N LYS A 266 2.84 11.62 -17.20
CA LYS A 266 2.51 11.85 -18.61
C LYS A 266 1.21 12.65 -18.76
N LYS A 267 0.17 12.29 -18.00
CA LYS A 267 -1.10 13.02 -18.00
C LYS A 267 -0.95 14.45 -17.47
N ARG A 268 -0.11 14.67 -16.45
CA ARG A 268 0.19 16.01 -15.91
C ARG A 268 0.86 16.88 -16.97
N ILE A 269 1.87 16.34 -17.66
CA ILE A 269 2.58 17.03 -18.74
C ILE A 269 1.63 17.37 -19.90
N GLU A 270 0.73 16.47 -20.27
CA GLU A 270 -0.28 16.73 -21.31
C GLU A 270 -1.21 17.89 -20.92
N ILE A 271 -1.67 17.93 -19.66
CA ILE A 271 -2.49 19.04 -19.15
C ILE A 271 -1.72 20.36 -19.20
N LEU A 272 -0.44 20.35 -18.79
CA LEU A 272 0.41 21.54 -18.83
C LEU A 272 0.61 22.06 -20.26
N LYS A 273 0.87 21.17 -21.23
CA LYS A 273 1.00 21.55 -22.65
C LYS A 273 -0.27 22.23 -23.16
N LYS A 274 -1.44 21.63 -22.89
CA LYS A 274 -2.75 22.22 -23.25
C LYS A 274 -2.99 23.56 -22.58
N ALA A 275 -2.63 23.70 -21.31
CA ALA A 275 -2.79 24.96 -20.57
C ALA A 275 -1.88 26.09 -21.09
N MET A 276 -0.70 25.75 -21.61
CA MET A 276 0.22 26.72 -22.22
C MET A 276 -0.25 27.22 -23.59
N GLU A 277 -1.14 26.51 -24.28
CA GLU A 277 -1.72 26.98 -25.54
C GLU A 277 -2.58 28.25 -25.36
N PHE A 278 -3.06 28.52 -24.13
CA PHE A 278 -3.78 29.74 -23.80
C PHE A 278 -2.86 30.97 -23.94
N ASN A 279 -3.37 32.00 -24.62
CA ASN A 279 -2.71 33.29 -24.82
C ASN A 279 -3.75 34.41 -25.01
N SER A 280 -3.30 35.66 -24.89
CA SER A 280 -4.11 36.87 -24.95
C SER A 280 -4.83 37.04 -26.29
N LYS A 281 -4.28 36.53 -27.39
CA LYS A 281 -4.91 36.61 -28.72
C LYS A 281 -6.20 35.80 -28.78
N LEU A 282 -6.22 34.60 -28.19
CA LEU A 282 -7.45 33.80 -28.10
C LEU A 282 -8.56 34.53 -27.33
N LEU A 283 -8.18 35.27 -26.29
CA LEU A 283 -9.11 36.07 -25.50
C LEU A 283 -9.57 37.33 -26.25
N GLU A 284 -8.66 37.98 -26.98
CA GLU A 284 -8.97 39.13 -27.84
C GLU A 284 -9.92 38.74 -28.98
N ASP A 285 -9.68 37.62 -29.65
CA ASP A 285 -10.57 37.06 -30.69
C ASP A 285 -11.97 36.76 -30.11
N PHE A 286 -12.03 36.24 -28.88
CA PHE A 286 -13.30 36.02 -28.19
C PHE A 286 -14.06 37.34 -27.93
N PHE A 287 -13.41 38.38 -27.42
CA PHE A 287 -14.07 39.67 -27.18
C PHE A 287 -14.50 40.36 -28.48
N LYS A 288 -13.68 40.29 -29.54
CA LYS A 288 -14.01 40.84 -30.87
C LYS A 288 -15.19 40.13 -31.54
N SER A 289 -15.40 38.85 -31.24
CA SER A 289 -16.53 38.10 -31.80
C SER A 289 -17.91 38.64 -31.36
N GLY A 290 -17.97 39.55 -30.39
CA GLY A 290 -19.19 40.28 -30.01
C GLY A 290 -20.26 39.38 -29.38
N PHE A 291 -19.88 38.24 -28.81
CA PHE A 291 -20.82 37.21 -28.34
C PHE A 291 -21.85 37.77 -27.35
N SER A 292 -23.13 37.64 -27.69
CA SER A 292 -24.25 37.88 -26.79
C SER A 292 -24.59 36.58 -26.06
N GLN A 293 -24.68 36.62 -24.73
CA GLN A 293 -25.13 35.50 -23.87
C GLN A 293 -26.62 35.20 -24.11
N ASN A 294 -27.00 34.74 -25.30
CA ASN A 294 -28.31 34.14 -25.51
C ASN A 294 -28.27 32.73 -24.92
N GLN A 295 -28.53 32.64 -23.62
CA GLN A 295 -28.67 31.39 -22.84
C GLN A 295 -29.90 30.55 -23.26
N GLY A 296 -30.58 30.91 -24.35
CA GLY A 296 -31.89 30.37 -24.75
C GLY A 296 -31.85 29.10 -25.62
N ASP A 297 -30.67 28.57 -25.98
CA ASP A 297 -30.62 27.27 -26.67
C ASP A 297 -30.89 26.13 -25.67
N GLN A 298 -32.09 25.56 -25.75
CA GLN A 298 -32.54 24.46 -24.89
C GLN A 298 -31.57 23.27 -24.91
N LYS A 299 -30.94 22.99 -26.07
CA LYS A 299 -29.97 21.90 -26.22
C LYS A 299 -28.69 22.15 -25.43
N PHE A 300 -28.26 23.41 -25.33
CA PHE A 300 -27.12 23.81 -24.52
C PHE A 300 -27.43 23.68 -23.01
N LEU A 301 -28.59 24.17 -22.58
CA LEU A 301 -29.03 24.08 -21.18
C LEU A 301 -29.14 22.63 -20.70
N GLU A 302 -29.64 21.74 -21.54
CA GLU A 302 -29.72 20.30 -21.27
C GLU A 302 -28.33 19.70 -21.07
N ARG A 303 -27.39 19.92 -22.01
CA ARG A 303 -25.99 19.45 -21.90
C ARG A 303 -25.31 19.94 -20.63
N ARG A 304 -25.47 21.22 -20.31
CA ARG A 304 -24.94 21.83 -19.08
C ARG A 304 -25.53 21.14 -17.84
N SER A 305 -26.85 20.93 -17.81
CA SER A 305 -27.52 20.31 -16.66
C SER A 305 -27.09 18.84 -16.44
N GLU A 306 -26.90 18.09 -17.53
CA GLU A 306 -26.40 16.72 -17.48
C GLU A 306 -24.98 16.66 -16.93
N PHE A 307 -24.12 17.57 -17.41
CA PHE A 307 -22.74 17.66 -16.96
C PHE A 307 -22.69 17.91 -15.45
N ILE A 308 -23.44 18.91 -14.94
CA ILE A 308 -23.51 19.24 -13.51
C ILE A 308 -23.94 18.01 -12.69
N LYS A 309 -24.99 17.28 -13.13
CA LYS A 309 -25.46 16.07 -12.45
C LYS A 309 -24.39 14.98 -12.42
N LYS A 310 -23.75 14.69 -13.55
CA LYS A 310 -22.69 13.67 -13.68
C LYS A 310 -21.47 14.03 -12.83
N GLN A 311 -21.06 15.29 -12.85
CA GLN A 311 -19.91 15.79 -12.10
C GLN A 311 -20.16 15.72 -10.58
N ALA A 312 -21.34 16.15 -10.12
CA ALA A 312 -21.71 16.07 -8.71
C ALA A 312 -21.68 14.62 -8.18
N GLN A 313 -22.20 13.66 -8.96
CA GLN A 313 -22.15 12.24 -8.60
C GLN A 313 -20.71 11.71 -8.54
N LYS A 314 -19.89 12.02 -9.56
CA LYS A 314 -18.47 11.61 -9.62
C LYS A 314 -17.68 12.14 -8.42
N ILE A 315 -17.87 13.40 -8.06
CA ILE A 315 -17.18 14.04 -6.92
C ILE A 315 -17.66 13.43 -5.60
N LYS A 316 -18.98 13.24 -5.43
CA LYS A 316 -19.52 12.61 -4.22
C LYS A 316 -18.95 11.21 -4.00
N LEU A 317 -18.87 10.40 -5.06
CA LEU A 317 -18.27 9.07 -5.02
C LEU A 317 -16.75 9.13 -4.75
N GLY A 318 -16.03 10.04 -5.42
CA GLY A 318 -14.60 10.24 -5.23
C GLY A 318 -14.25 10.64 -3.79
N ARG A 319 -14.94 11.64 -3.24
CA ARG A 319 -14.78 12.10 -1.85
C ARG A 319 -15.17 11.01 -0.85
N PHE A 320 -16.23 10.26 -1.11
CA PHE A 320 -16.62 9.12 -0.26
C PHE A 320 -15.52 8.05 -0.25
N TYR A 321 -14.96 7.70 -1.40
CA TYR A 321 -13.87 6.73 -1.50
C TYR A 321 -12.61 7.21 -0.80
N GLN A 322 -12.20 8.47 -0.99
CA GLN A 322 -11.03 9.03 -0.31
C GLN A 322 -11.19 9.00 1.22
N ARG A 323 -12.34 9.45 1.75
CA ARG A 323 -12.64 9.47 3.19
C ARG A 323 -12.70 8.08 3.82
N ASN A 324 -13.22 7.09 3.08
CA ASN A 324 -13.39 5.73 3.57
C ASN A 324 -12.32 4.76 3.06
N SER A 325 -11.30 5.22 2.32
CA SER A 325 -10.30 4.39 1.66
C SER A 325 -9.63 3.40 2.61
N LYS A 326 -9.24 3.84 3.80
CA LYS A 326 -8.66 2.99 4.85
C LYS A 326 -9.65 1.94 5.39
N LYS A 327 -10.93 2.28 5.52
CA LYS A 327 -11.98 1.34 5.95
C LYS A 327 -12.30 0.32 4.86
N ILE A 328 -12.37 0.77 3.61
CA ILE A 328 -12.60 -0.08 2.43
C ILE A 328 -11.42 -1.05 2.25
N TRP A 329 -10.17 -0.56 2.26
CA TRP A 329 -9.00 -1.43 2.18
C TRP A 329 -8.89 -2.38 3.38
N GLY A 330 -9.23 -1.92 4.59
CA GLY A 330 -9.32 -2.77 5.77
C GLY A 330 -10.32 -3.91 5.59
N SER A 331 -11.51 -3.62 5.04
CA SER A 331 -12.52 -4.65 4.77
C SER A 331 -12.09 -5.66 3.69
N VAL A 332 -11.44 -5.20 2.61
CA VAL A 332 -10.96 -6.07 1.53
C VAL A 332 -9.83 -6.99 2.03
N PHE A 333 -8.88 -6.45 2.80
CA PHE A 333 -7.84 -7.27 3.45
C PHE A 333 -8.44 -8.29 4.42
N ALA A 334 -9.44 -7.91 5.22
CA ALA A 334 -10.11 -8.83 6.14
C ALA A 334 -10.81 -9.98 5.40
N VAL A 335 -11.44 -9.71 4.26
CA VAL A 335 -12.08 -10.74 3.41
C VAL A 335 -11.03 -11.68 2.80
N ILE A 336 -9.95 -11.13 2.22
CA ILE A 336 -8.87 -11.93 1.63
C ILE A 336 -8.16 -12.76 2.69
N ALA A 337 -7.90 -12.20 3.88
CA ALA A 337 -7.32 -12.91 5.01
C ALA A 337 -8.27 -14.01 5.50
N GLY A 338 -9.58 -13.72 5.62
CA GLY A 338 -10.61 -14.70 5.97
C GLY A 338 -10.68 -15.88 4.99
N PHE A 339 -10.65 -15.61 3.68
CA PHE A 339 -10.59 -16.65 2.65
C PHE A 339 -9.27 -17.44 2.70
N SER A 340 -8.14 -16.77 2.94
CA SER A 340 -6.83 -17.43 3.01
C SER A 340 -6.74 -18.35 4.23
N VAL A 341 -7.27 -17.92 5.37
CA VAL A 341 -7.38 -18.73 6.60
C VAL A 341 -8.32 -19.91 6.38
N ALA A 342 -9.51 -19.69 5.80
CA ALA A 342 -10.46 -20.76 5.49
C ALA A 342 -9.88 -21.80 4.51
N PHE A 343 -9.12 -21.35 3.50
CA PHE A 343 -8.48 -22.23 2.53
C PHE A 343 -7.30 -23.02 3.14
N SER A 344 -6.49 -22.38 3.99
CA SER A 344 -5.42 -23.05 4.72
C SER A 344 -5.96 -24.11 5.69
N PHE A 345 -7.04 -23.78 6.41
CA PHE A 345 -7.71 -24.70 7.34
C PHE A 345 -8.31 -25.91 6.60
N ASN A 346 -8.91 -25.70 5.42
CA ASN A 346 -9.46 -26.79 4.61
C ASN A 346 -8.34 -27.70 4.04
N LYS A 347 -7.22 -27.10 3.60
CA LYS A 347 -6.05 -27.84 3.07
C LYS A 347 -5.35 -28.66 4.15
N GLU A 348 -5.26 -28.16 5.37
CA GLU A 348 -4.70 -28.91 6.52
C GLU A 348 -5.65 -30.02 6.98
N ASN A 349 -6.95 -29.73 7.06
CA ASN A 349 -7.95 -30.72 7.46
C ASN A 349 -7.98 -31.94 6.52
N GLN A 350 -7.77 -31.72 5.21
CA GLN A 350 -7.67 -32.79 4.22
C GLN A 350 -6.44 -33.71 4.37
N LYS A 351 -5.37 -33.23 5.03
CA LYS A 351 -4.15 -34.01 5.27
C LYS A 351 -4.21 -34.88 6.53
N LEU A 352 -5.22 -34.69 7.39
CA LEU A 352 -5.37 -35.46 8.62
C LEU A 352 -5.55 -36.95 8.33
N ALA A 353 -4.98 -37.78 9.20
CA ALA A 353 -5.11 -39.23 9.17
C ALA A 353 -6.57 -39.67 9.37
N THR A 354 -6.91 -40.85 8.85
CA THR A 354 -8.22 -41.48 9.09
C THR A 354 -8.08 -43.00 9.14
N SER A 355 -8.84 -43.66 10.00
CA SER A 355 -9.01 -45.12 10.00
C SER A 355 -10.12 -45.61 9.06
N MET A 356 -10.64 -44.71 8.22
CA MET A 356 -11.72 -45.06 7.30
C MET A 356 -11.22 -46.00 6.20
N GLY A 357 -11.87 -47.16 6.09
CA GLY A 357 -11.47 -48.22 5.17
C GLY A 357 -10.30 -49.08 5.66
N LEU A 358 -9.85 -48.90 6.90
CA LEU A 358 -8.84 -49.76 7.54
C LEU A 358 -9.52 -50.88 8.35
N THR A 359 -8.83 -52.03 8.45
CA THR A 359 -9.13 -53.06 9.44
C THR A 359 -8.79 -52.59 10.86
N SER A 360 -9.21 -53.35 11.86
CA SER A 360 -8.87 -53.09 13.26
C SER A 360 -7.35 -53.11 13.49
N GLU A 361 -6.67 -54.13 12.96
CA GLU A 361 -5.21 -54.28 13.00
C GLU A 361 -4.49 -53.08 12.35
N GLN A 362 -4.89 -52.69 11.13
CA GLN A 362 -4.30 -51.54 10.42
C GLN A 362 -4.55 -50.21 11.17
N THR A 363 -5.67 -50.12 11.90
CA THR A 363 -5.96 -48.96 12.74
C THR A 363 -4.99 -48.91 13.93
N VAL A 364 -4.65 -50.05 14.53
CA VAL A 364 -3.62 -50.16 15.58
C VAL A 364 -2.24 -49.80 15.02
N GLN A 365 -1.88 -50.31 13.84
CA GLN A 365 -0.63 -49.96 13.16
C GLN A 365 -0.53 -48.45 12.88
N THR A 366 -1.64 -47.81 12.51
CA THR A 366 -1.69 -46.35 12.31
C THR A 366 -1.46 -45.59 13.62
N LEU A 367 -2.06 -46.04 14.73
CA LEU A 367 -1.80 -45.47 16.06
C LEU A 367 -0.31 -45.55 16.40
N LEU A 368 0.29 -46.73 16.24
CA LEU A 368 1.68 -47.00 16.55
C LEU A 368 2.63 -46.23 15.62
N THR A 369 2.25 -46.00 14.37
CA THR A 369 2.95 -45.10 13.45
C THR A 369 2.95 -43.66 13.98
N GLY A 370 1.83 -43.21 14.55
CA GLY A 370 1.74 -41.94 15.26
C GLY A 370 2.70 -41.86 16.44
N ILE A 371 2.80 -42.93 17.25
CA ILE A 371 3.74 -43.00 18.37
C ILE A 371 5.18 -43.03 17.84
N HIS A 372 5.50 -43.87 16.86
CA HIS A 372 6.84 -44.03 16.27
C HIS A 372 7.39 -42.71 15.69
N LYS A 373 6.52 -41.88 15.09
CA LYS A 373 6.90 -40.57 14.51
C LYS A 373 6.76 -39.39 15.46
N ALA A 374 6.34 -39.62 16.70
CA ALA A 374 5.89 -38.59 17.63
C ALA A 374 4.77 -37.67 17.09
N ASP A 375 3.95 -38.16 16.15
CA ASP A 375 2.92 -37.36 15.49
C ASP A 375 1.60 -37.41 16.28
N VAL A 376 1.45 -36.44 17.18
CA VAL A 376 0.24 -36.28 17.99
C VAL A 376 -1.03 -36.08 17.17
N THR A 377 -0.93 -35.59 15.92
CA THR A 377 -2.11 -35.37 15.07
C THR A 377 -2.68 -36.69 14.55
N ILE A 378 -1.83 -37.66 14.24
CA ILE A 378 -2.25 -39.03 13.89
C ILE A 378 -2.95 -39.66 15.09
N ILE A 379 -2.32 -39.59 16.28
CA ILE A 379 -2.86 -40.18 17.51
C ILE A 379 -4.23 -39.58 17.83
N GLN A 380 -4.40 -38.26 17.72
CA GLN A 380 -5.67 -37.57 17.95
C GLN A 380 -6.79 -38.01 17.01
N GLU A 381 -6.47 -38.39 15.78
CA GLU A 381 -7.47 -38.79 14.79
C GLU A 381 -7.92 -40.24 14.94
N ILE A 382 -7.02 -41.11 15.41
CA ILE A 382 -7.21 -42.55 15.50
C ILE A 382 -7.69 -42.97 16.90
N ALA A 383 -7.24 -42.30 17.96
CA ALA A 383 -7.59 -42.59 19.35
C ALA A 383 -8.44 -41.49 19.97
N LYS A 384 -9.46 -41.88 20.76
CA LYS A 384 -10.38 -40.96 21.44
C LYS A 384 -10.68 -41.46 22.85
N GLY A 385 -10.54 -40.58 23.86
CA GLY A 385 -10.82 -40.94 25.25
C GLY A 385 -9.83 -40.29 26.21
N LYS A 386 -9.86 -40.71 27.48
CA LYS A 386 -8.94 -40.23 28.51
C LYS A 386 -7.53 -40.78 28.27
N GLU A 387 -7.43 -42.04 27.88
CA GLU A 387 -6.22 -42.79 27.57
C GLU A 387 -5.51 -42.19 26.35
N ALA A 388 -6.26 -41.83 25.31
CA ALA A 388 -5.73 -41.11 24.15
C ALA A 388 -5.11 -39.75 24.56
N LYS A 389 -5.77 -38.99 25.45
CA LYS A 389 -5.22 -37.73 25.97
C LYS A 389 -3.92 -37.95 26.75
N SER A 390 -3.86 -39.00 27.57
CA SER A 390 -2.65 -39.37 28.32
C SER A 390 -1.49 -39.73 27.37
N LEU A 391 -1.76 -40.54 26.34
CA LEU A 391 -0.77 -40.90 25.33
C LEU A 391 -0.28 -39.67 24.56
N ILE A 392 -1.19 -38.78 24.15
CA ILE A 392 -0.83 -37.52 23.48
C ILE A 392 0.06 -36.67 24.39
N GLN A 393 -0.23 -36.59 25.68
CA GLN A 393 0.60 -35.82 26.63
C GLN A 393 2.01 -36.40 26.78
N GLN A 394 2.15 -37.73 26.75
CA GLN A 394 3.47 -38.38 26.79
C GLN A 394 4.27 -38.11 25.52
N VAL A 395 3.62 -38.18 24.35
CA VAL A 395 4.28 -37.94 23.05
C VAL A 395 4.50 -36.44 22.79
N SER A 396 3.68 -35.55 23.34
CA SER A 396 3.74 -34.11 23.07
C SER A 396 4.99 -33.44 23.63
N GLY A 397 5.51 -33.91 24.77
CA GLY A 397 6.77 -33.40 25.33
C GLY A 397 7.93 -33.57 24.34
N PHE A 398 8.03 -34.75 23.72
CA PHE A 398 9.03 -35.03 22.70
C PHE A 398 8.77 -34.24 21.39
N TYR A 399 7.51 -34.19 20.94
CA TYR A 399 7.11 -33.47 19.72
C TYR A 399 7.45 -31.98 19.77
N VAL A 400 7.14 -31.30 20.89
CA VAL A 400 7.41 -29.87 21.06
C VAL A 400 8.91 -29.59 21.04
N THR A 401 9.70 -30.40 21.75
CA THR A 401 11.16 -30.25 21.82
C THR A 401 11.81 -30.45 20.45
N ASN A 402 11.40 -31.48 19.70
CA ASN A 402 11.88 -31.70 18.32
C ASN A 402 11.48 -30.55 17.38
N LYS A 403 10.25 -30.02 17.48
CA LYS A 403 9.81 -28.86 16.69
C LYS A 403 10.61 -27.58 16.99
N GLN A 404 10.95 -27.34 18.26
CA GLN A 404 11.81 -26.23 18.66
C GLN A 404 13.22 -26.38 18.08
N ARG A 405 13.81 -27.58 18.10
CA ARG A 405 15.13 -27.84 17.50
C ARG A 405 15.15 -27.65 15.99
N LEU A 406 14.17 -28.21 15.27
CA LEU A 406 14.04 -28.01 13.81
C LEU A 406 13.87 -26.53 13.42
N ALA A 407 13.32 -25.69 14.31
CA ALA A 407 13.20 -24.25 14.08
C ALA A 407 14.50 -23.48 14.38
N MET A 408 15.41 -24.05 15.19
CA MET A 408 16.71 -23.45 15.53
C MET A 408 17.81 -23.87 14.53
N ASP A 409 17.87 -25.15 14.14
CA ASP A 409 18.72 -25.65 13.05
C ASP A 409 18.12 -26.95 12.47
N GLU A 410 17.90 -27.02 11.15
CA GLU A 410 17.35 -28.22 10.49
C GLU A 410 18.28 -29.44 10.62
N LYS A 411 19.59 -29.23 10.85
CA LYS A 411 20.59 -30.30 10.99
C LYS A 411 20.57 -30.99 12.36
N ASP A 412 19.78 -30.48 13.30
CA ASP A 412 19.77 -30.88 14.71
C ASP A 412 18.46 -31.56 15.15
N GLY A 413 17.68 -32.12 14.22
CA GLY A 413 16.39 -32.76 14.53
C GLY A 413 16.47 -34.15 15.22
N THR A 414 15.37 -34.89 15.07
CA THR A 414 15.24 -36.29 15.53
C THR A 414 15.04 -37.24 14.35
N LEU A 415 15.62 -38.43 14.43
CA LEU A 415 15.40 -39.58 13.56
C LEU A 415 14.77 -40.75 14.31
N THR A 416 14.15 -41.66 13.55
CA THR A 416 13.80 -42.98 14.07
C THR A 416 15.07 -43.78 14.37
N PRO A 417 15.03 -44.80 15.24
CA PRO A 417 16.19 -45.66 15.49
C PRO A 417 16.72 -46.30 14.20
N ALA A 418 15.83 -46.67 13.28
CA ALA A 418 16.20 -47.17 11.95
C ALA A 418 16.90 -46.11 11.10
N GLY A 419 16.34 -44.89 11.06
CA GLY A 419 16.88 -43.79 10.27
C GLY A 419 18.27 -43.36 10.72
N TRP A 420 18.53 -43.42 12.04
CA TRP A 420 19.81 -43.09 12.63
C TRP A 420 20.95 -43.99 12.13
N LEU A 421 20.70 -45.29 11.94
CA LEU A 421 21.71 -46.24 11.45
C LEU A 421 22.16 -45.88 10.02
N PHE A 422 21.27 -45.40 9.15
CA PHE A 422 21.62 -45.02 7.77
C PHE A 422 22.61 -43.84 7.66
N PHE A 423 22.96 -43.16 8.75
CA PHE A 423 23.99 -42.13 8.77
C PHE A 423 25.41 -42.65 9.08
N ARG A 424 25.58 -43.97 9.29
CA ARG A 424 26.90 -44.59 9.54
C ARG A 424 27.72 -43.89 10.63
N GLY A 425 27.05 -43.46 11.71
CA GLY A 425 27.66 -42.75 12.84
C GLY A 425 28.07 -41.28 12.56
N LYS A 426 27.78 -40.72 11.38
CA LYS A 426 28.10 -39.33 11.01
C LYS A 426 27.01 -38.33 11.38
N THR A 427 26.25 -38.61 12.43
CA THR A 427 25.13 -37.76 12.86
C THR A 427 25.10 -37.54 14.36
N ASP A 428 24.55 -36.37 14.72
CA ASP A 428 24.21 -35.94 16.07
C ASP A 428 22.69 -35.83 16.26
N PHE A 429 21.88 -36.33 15.30
CA PHE A 429 20.43 -36.41 15.43
C PHE A 429 20.05 -37.24 16.67
N TRP A 430 19.02 -36.77 17.36
CA TRP A 430 18.39 -37.56 18.43
C TRP A 430 17.67 -38.77 17.83
N GLN A 431 17.49 -39.79 18.64
CA GLN A 431 16.70 -40.95 18.31
C GLN A 431 15.38 -40.86 19.05
N TYR A 432 14.29 -41.13 18.34
CA TYR A 432 13.00 -41.43 18.94
C TYR A 432 12.19 -42.31 18.01
N GLY A 433 11.57 -43.34 18.57
CA GLY A 433 10.61 -44.15 17.84
C GLY A 433 10.54 -45.55 18.37
N ILE A 434 9.70 -46.33 17.72
CA ILE A 434 9.45 -47.73 18.06
C ILE A 434 10.33 -48.67 17.21
N THR A 435 10.82 -49.77 17.79
CA THR A 435 11.40 -50.92 17.07
C THR A 435 10.78 -52.24 17.54
N ASN A 436 11.01 -53.31 16.76
CA ASN A 436 10.53 -54.68 17.06
C ASN A 436 9.02 -54.74 17.32
N LEU A 437 8.23 -54.03 16.52
CA LEU A 437 6.79 -54.01 16.69
C LEU A 437 6.17 -55.37 16.33
N THR A 438 5.37 -55.91 17.23
CA THR A 438 4.47 -57.04 16.96
C THR A 438 3.04 -56.69 17.28
N VAL A 439 2.10 -57.14 16.46
CA VAL A 439 0.65 -57.10 16.71
C VAL A 439 0.14 -58.54 16.73
N ASP A 440 -0.49 -58.96 17.83
CA ASP A 440 -0.93 -60.33 18.09
C ASP A 440 0.17 -61.38 17.86
N GLY A 441 1.41 -61.03 18.24
CA GLY A 441 2.61 -61.86 18.06
C GLY A 441 3.22 -61.85 16.66
N ILE A 442 2.61 -61.15 15.69
CA ILE A 442 3.10 -61.07 14.32
C ILE A 442 3.93 -59.80 14.13
N GLN A 443 5.17 -59.96 13.69
CA GLN A 443 6.06 -58.84 13.39
C GLN A 443 5.46 -57.96 12.28
N THR A 444 5.41 -56.66 12.55
CA THR A 444 4.63 -55.70 11.78
C THR A 444 5.40 -54.39 11.62
N SER A 445 5.17 -53.67 10.52
CA SER A 445 5.78 -52.36 10.26
C SER A 445 5.40 -51.30 11.31
N SER A 446 6.39 -50.57 11.82
CA SER A 446 6.18 -49.37 12.64
C SER A 446 5.85 -48.10 11.83
N ASN A 447 5.83 -48.19 10.50
CA ASN A 447 5.67 -47.08 9.57
C ASN A 447 4.57 -47.37 8.53
N PHE A 448 3.36 -47.67 9.01
CA PHE A 448 2.23 -48.03 8.17
C PHE A 448 1.77 -46.86 7.28
N ASP A 449 1.47 -47.13 6.00
CA ASP A 449 0.93 -46.14 5.07
C ASP A 449 -0.59 -46.01 5.24
N TYR A 450 -0.99 -45.04 6.06
CA TYR A 450 -2.39 -44.80 6.42
C TYR A 450 -3.10 -43.83 5.46
N PRO A 451 -4.41 -44.00 5.22
CA PRO A 451 -5.18 -43.09 4.41
C PRO A 451 -5.37 -41.74 5.11
N LYS A 452 -5.43 -40.69 4.29
CA LYS A 452 -5.75 -39.32 4.69
C LYS A 452 -7.17 -38.99 4.30
N ARG A 453 -7.79 -37.99 4.94
CA ARG A 453 -9.18 -37.60 4.64
C ARG A 453 -9.39 -37.24 3.16
N LYS A 454 -8.38 -36.69 2.48
CA LYS A 454 -8.41 -36.41 1.03
C LYS A 454 -8.55 -37.65 0.14
N ASP A 455 -8.15 -38.83 0.62
CA ASP A 455 -8.14 -40.06 -0.17
C ASP A 455 -9.55 -40.66 -0.28
N LYS A 456 -10.53 -40.13 0.46
CA LYS A 456 -11.97 -40.46 0.38
C LYS A 456 -12.25 -41.96 0.38
N LYS A 457 -11.53 -42.73 1.20
CA LYS A 457 -11.78 -44.17 1.40
C LYS A 457 -13.22 -44.39 1.88
N THR A 458 -13.85 -45.44 1.39
CA THR A 458 -15.17 -45.86 1.85
C THR A 458 -15.06 -46.65 3.16
N PRO A 459 -16.09 -46.62 4.03
CA PRO A 459 -16.14 -47.47 5.22
C PRO A 459 -16.00 -48.96 4.89
N LEU A 460 -15.23 -49.67 5.70
CA LEU A 460 -15.18 -51.13 5.68
C LEU A 460 -16.56 -51.69 6.05
N LYS A 461 -17.03 -52.71 5.33
CA LYS A 461 -18.34 -53.34 5.58
C LYS A 461 -18.22 -54.62 6.39
N GLU A 462 -17.14 -55.38 6.20
CA GLU A 462 -16.92 -56.68 6.81
C GLU A 462 -15.43 -56.85 7.16
N GLU A 463 -15.15 -57.59 8.23
CA GLU A 463 -13.80 -57.92 8.68
C GLU A 463 -13.79 -59.35 9.25
N ASN A 464 -12.78 -60.14 8.88
CA ASN A 464 -12.67 -61.55 9.28
C ASN A 464 -13.95 -62.38 9.04
N GLY A 465 -14.64 -62.10 7.93
CA GLY A 465 -15.90 -62.76 7.54
C GLY A 465 -17.14 -62.32 8.33
N LYS A 466 -17.06 -61.28 9.16
CA LYS A 466 -18.19 -60.74 9.93
C LYS A 466 -18.56 -59.33 9.47
N THR A 467 -19.85 -59.08 9.27
CA THR A 467 -20.37 -57.74 8.97
C THR A 467 -20.26 -56.82 10.19
N LEU A 468 -19.67 -55.64 10.00
CA LEU A 468 -19.40 -54.68 11.07
C LEU A 468 -20.64 -53.86 11.45
N LYS A 469 -20.95 -53.81 12.74
CA LYS A 469 -22.04 -53.03 13.32
C LYS A 469 -21.51 -52.01 14.31
N LYS A 470 -22.21 -50.87 14.41
CA LYS A 470 -21.83 -49.81 15.36
C LYS A 470 -21.82 -50.37 16.79
N GLY A 471 -20.70 -50.21 17.47
CA GLY A 471 -20.49 -50.74 18.81
C GLY A 471 -19.70 -52.05 18.85
N ASP A 472 -19.38 -52.67 17.71
CA ASP A 472 -18.48 -53.84 17.70
C ASP A 472 -17.14 -53.46 18.34
N GLU A 473 -16.59 -54.37 19.13
CA GLU A 473 -15.34 -54.18 19.87
C GLU A 473 -14.33 -55.26 19.51
N ILE A 474 -13.06 -54.89 19.49
CA ILE A 474 -11.94 -55.80 19.28
C ILE A 474 -10.70 -55.27 19.98
N SER A 475 -9.81 -56.18 20.38
CA SER A 475 -8.57 -55.85 21.09
C SER A 475 -7.40 -56.56 20.43
N HIS A 476 -6.30 -55.85 20.26
CA HIS A 476 -5.03 -56.42 19.80
C HIS A 476 -3.98 -56.28 20.90
N GLU A 477 -3.21 -57.33 21.11
CA GLU A 477 -2.01 -57.25 21.95
C GLU A 477 -0.86 -56.71 21.10
N VAL A 478 -0.18 -55.68 21.58
CA VAL A 478 0.97 -55.09 20.92
C VAL A 478 2.19 -55.16 21.83
N SER A 479 3.35 -55.47 21.24
CA SER A 479 4.63 -55.47 21.94
C SER A 479 5.65 -54.71 21.12
N TYR A 480 6.41 -53.84 21.77
CA TYR A 480 7.39 -53.01 21.10
C TYR A 480 8.42 -52.40 22.06
N ASN A 481 9.54 -51.93 21.51
CA ASN A 481 10.52 -51.11 22.20
C ASN A 481 10.35 -49.64 21.81
N LEU A 482 10.05 -48.76 22.76
CA LEU A 482 10.10 -47.31 22.54
C LEU A 482 11.48 -46.79 22.95
N ILE A 483 12.22 -46.24 21.98
CA ILE A 483 13.56 -45.69 22.16
C ILE A 483 13.48 -44.18 22.12
N TYR A 484 14.20 -43.52 23.02
CA TYR A 484 14.45 -42.08 22.95
C TYR A 484 15.73 -41.70 23.70
N ASN A 485 16.39 -40.62 23.28
CA ASN A 485 17.54 -40.08 24.01
C ASN A 485 17.51 -38.57 24.27
N GLU A 486 16.58 -37.78 23.72
CA GLU A 486 16.33 -36.36 24.08
C GLU A 486 17.58 -35.46 24.26
N GLY A 487 18.71 -35.79 23.62
CA GLY A 487 19.99 -35.09 23.79
C GLY A 487 20.78 -35.43 25.06
N GLU A 488 20.24 -36.32 25.88
CA GLU A 488 20.92 -36.91 27.01
C GLU A 488 22.04 -37.86 26.53
N PRO A 489 23.11 -38.05 27.33
CA PRO A 489 24.18 -38.99 27.02
C PRO A 489 23.74 -40.47 27.16
N ILE A 490 22.43 -40.72 27.35
CA ILE A 490 21.81 -42.03 27.53
C ILE A 490 20.68 -42.26 26.52
N ILE A 491 20.63 -43.47 25.97
CA ILE A 491 19.51 -44.00 25.21
C ILE A 491 18.60 -44.73 26.18
N THR A 492 17.36 -44.26 26.32
CA THR A 492 16.33 -44.94 27.10
C THR A 492 15.52 -45.87 26.20
N VAL A 493 15.33 -47.10 26.66
CA VAL A 493 14.55 -48.13 25.97
C VAL A 493 13.45 -48.58 26.91
N LEU A 494 12.21 -48.39 26.50
CA LEU A 494 11.02 -48.86 27.20
C LEU A 494 10.44 -50.05 26.43
N THR A 495 10.59 -51.24 26.97
CA THR A 495 9.95 -52.45 26.42
C THR A 495 8.56 -52.57 27.01
N THR A 496 7.56 -52.59 26.14
CA THR A 496 6.15 -52.42 26.52
C THR A 496 5.31 -53.48 25.83
N THR A 497 4.39 -54.09 26.60
CA THR A 497 3.31 -54.95 26.09
C THR A 497 1.97 -54.39 26.55
N GLU A 498 1.08 -54.11 25.60
CA GLU A 498 -0.18 -53.41 25.82
C GLU A 498 -1.32 -54.03 25.02
N ASN A 499 -2.54 -53.97 25.56
CA ASN A 499 -3.75 -54.28 24.81
C ASN A 499 -4.40 -52.98 24.31
N VAL A 500 -4.56 -52.88 22.99
CA VAL A 500 -5.22 -51.76 22.31
C VAL A 500 -6.65 -52.15 21.98
N HIS A 501 -7.61 -51.51 22.63
CA HIS A 501 -9.04 -51.78 22.46
C HIS A 501 -9.67 -50.77 21.50
N LEU A 502 -10.36 -51.27 20.47
CA LEU A 502 -11.02 -50.51 19.43
C LEU A 502 -12.53 -50.72 19.46
N VAL A 503 -13.27 -49.67 19.10
CA VAL A 503 -14.72 -49.72 18.94
C VAL A 503 -15.10 -49.19 17.56
N TRP A 504 -15.91 -49.95 16.83
CA TRP A 504 -16.45 -49.53 15.54
C TRP A 504 -17.53 -48.48 15.75
N ASN A 505 -17.33 -47.28 15.22
CA ASN A 505 -18.28 -46.17 15.43
C ASN A 505 -19.45 -46.16 14.41
N GLY A 506 -19.53 -47.15 13.53
CA GLY A 506 -20.46 -47.23 12.40
C GLY A 506 -19.86 -46.84 11.05
N LYS A 507 -18.64 -46.28 11.03
CA LYS A 507 -17.93 -45.90 9.79
C LYS A 507 -16.45 -46.30 9.78
N ARG A 508 -15.81 -46.35 10.95
CA ARG A 508 -14.39 -46.68 11.11
C ARG A 508 -14.10 -47.18 12.53
N TRP A 509 -13.01 -47.92 12.69
CA TRP A 509 -12.46 -48.29 13.99
C TRP A 509 -11.86 -47.07 14.69
N ILE A 510 -12.06 -46.97 16.00
CA ILE A 510 -11.47 -45.92 16.84
C ILE A 510 -10.89 -46.58 18.08
N VAL A 511 -9.63 -46.27 18.39
CA VAL A 511 -9.00 -46.72 19.63
C VAL A 511 -9.63 -45.99 20.81
N ARG A 512 -10.15 -46.73 21.79
CA ARG A 512 -10.84 -46.19 22.96
C ARG A 512 -10.05 -46.36 24.25
N LYS A 513 -9.28 -47.44 24.36
CA LYS A 513 -8.54 -47.77 25.57
C LYS A 513 -7.22 -48.44 25.20
N ILE A 514 -6.17 -48.12 25.96
CA ILE A 514 -4.88 -48.80 25.92
C ILE A 514 -4.62 -49.24 27.36
N SER A 515 -4.39 -50.53 27.57
CA SER A 515 -4.16 -51.09 28.90
C SER A 515 -2.95 -52.02 28.88
N GLY A 516 -1.95 -51.73 29.70
CA GLY A 516 -0.78 -52.61 29.84
C GLY A 516 -1.14 -53.99 30.37
N THR A 517 -0.46 -55.03 29.89
CA THR A 517 -0.61 -56.42 30.37
C THR A 517 0.39 -56.78 31.48
N GLY A 518 1.41 -55.94 31.73
CA GLY A 518 2.48 -56.16 32.71
C GLY A 518 3.53 -55.05 32.73
N LYS A 519 4.56 -55.18 33.59
CA LYS A 519 5.60 -54.16 33.87
C LYS A 519 6.30 -53.69 32.59
N THR A 520 6.30 -52.37 32.34
CA THR A 520 7.23 -51.74 31.39
C THR A 520 8.65 -51.89 31.90
N PHE A 521 9.55 -52.47 31.12
CA PHE A 521 10.96 -52.56 31.47
C PHE A 521 11.70 -51.35 30.90
N ARG A 522 12.44 -50.65 31.76
CA ARG A 522 13.26 -49.52 31.38
C ARG A 522 14.73 -49.92 31.43
N ASN A 523 15.37 -49.93 30.27
CA ASN A 523 16.81 -50.05 30.14
C ASN A 523 17.40 -48.71 29.68
N SER A 524 18.63 -48.44 30.08
CA SER A 524 19.36 -47.23 29.67
C SER A 524 20.77 -47.61 29.24
N TYR A 525 21.20 -47.09 28.10
CA TYR A 525 22.49 -47.39 27.47
C TYR A 525 23.26 -46.09 27.19
N SER A 526 24.60 -46.10 27.25
CA SER A 526 25.38 -44.91 26.91
C SER A 526 25.35 -44.67 25.39
N VAL A 527 24.99 -43.44 24.97
CA VAL A 527 25.03 -43.02 23.55
C VAL A 527 26.43 -43.18 22.98
N LYS A 528 27.46 -42.81 23.76
CA LYS A 528 28.86 -42.91 23.35
C LYS A 528 29.27 -44.36 23.07
N ASN A 529 28.91 -45.28 23.96
CA ASN A 529 29.25 -46.70 23.78
C ASN A 529 28.45 -47.30 22.61
N TYR A 530 27.16 -47.00 22.52
CA TYR A 530 26.31 -47.45 21.42
C TYR A 530 26.84 -47.00 20.05
N LYS A 531 27.20 -45.70 19.91
CA LYS A 531 27.77 -45.15 18.68
C LYS A 531 29.11 -45.80 18.34
N LYS A 532 29.97 -46.02 19.34
CA LYS A 532 31.24 -46.73 19.15
C LYS A 532 31.02 -48.15 18.67
N ASP A 533 30.20 -48.94 19.36
CA ASP A 533 29.91 -50.32 19.00
C ASP A 533 29.31 -50.41 17.58
N TYR A 534 28.46 -49.45 17.19
CA TYR A 534 27.92 -49.41 15.84
C TYR A 534 28.98 -49.15 14.78
N LEU A 535 29.91 -48.21 15.02
CA LEU A 535 31.04 -47.95 14.12
C LEU A 535 31.96 -49.16 13.99
N ASP A 536 32.25 -49.85 15.11
CA ASP A 536 33.03 -51.08 15.12
C ASP A 536 32.33 -52.20 14.32
N CYS A 537 31.00 -52.30 14.41
CA CYS A 537 30.20 -53.22 13.60
C CYS A 537 30.22 -52.87 12.11
N LEU A 538 30.16 -51.58 11.74
CA LEU A 538 30.25 -51.13 10.34
C LEU A 538 31.61 -51.44 9.72
N GLU A 539 32.70 -51.23 10.46
CA GLU A 539 34.05 -51.54 9.98
C GLU A 539 34.18 -53.04 9.66
N LYS A 540 33.67 -53.90 10.56
CA LYS A 540 33.69 -55.36 10.38
C LYS A 540 32.86 -55.86 9.20
N THR A 541 31.85 -55.10 8.76
CA THR A 541 30.92 -55.52 7.71
C THR A 541 31.13 -54.81 6.38
N GLY A 542 32.21 -54.03 6.24
CA GLY A 542 32.48 -53.25 5.04
C GLY A 542 31.44 -52.14 4.80
N GLU A 543 31.06 -51.45 5.88
CA GLU A 543 30.05 -50.38 5.93
C GLU A 543 28.61 -50.82 5.55
N ASN A 544 28.33 -52.12 5.50
CA ASN A 544 26.99 -52.63 5.23
C ASN A 544 26.08 -52.46 6.47
N VAL A 545 25.09 -51.57 6.36
CA VAL A 545 24.18 -51.20 7.46
C VAL A 545 23.35 -52.39 7.96
N LYS A 546 22.84 -53.23 7.05
CA LYS A 546 22.04 -54.42 7.40
C LYS A 546 22.86 -55.37 8.28
N LYS A 547 24.04 -55.78 7.80
CA LYS A 547 24.92 -56.69 8.53
C LYS A 547 25.43 -56.07 9.84
N ALA A 548 25.73 -54.78 9.84
CA ALA A 548 26.17 -54.08 11.05
C ALA A 548 25.07 -54.04 12.11
N ALA A 549 23.82 -53.80 11.71
CA ALA A 549 22.66 -53.83 12.62
C ALA A 549 22.43 -55.23 13.19
N GLU A 550 22.53 -56.29 12.37
CA GLU A 550 22.41 -57.68 12.81
C GLU A 550 23.49 -58.05 13.86
N LEU A 551 24.74 -57.63 13.65
CA LEU A 551 25.81 -57.83 14.65
C LEU A 551 25.55 -57.02 15.92
N LEU A 552 25.12 -55.76 15.78
CA LEU A 552 24.86 -54.88 16.92
C LEU A 552 23.69 -55.39 17.78
N ARG A 553 22.68 -56.03 17.17
CA ARG A 553 21.54 -56.66 17.85
C ARG A 553 21.93 -57.75 18.83
N GLN A 554 23.09 -58.40 18.65
CA GLN A 554 23.59 -59.41 19.60
C GLN A 554 23.90 -58.79 20.98
N LYS A 555 24.21 -57.49 21.01
CA LYS A 555 24.49 -56.73 22.23
C LYS A 555 23.32 -55.85 22.68
N TYR A 556 22.53 -55.36 21.73
CA TYR A 556 21.44 -54.41 21.96
C TYR A 556 20.16 -54.90 21.27
N ASP A 557 19.31 -55.60 22.01
CA ASP A 557 18.07 -56.22 21.51
C ASP A 557 17.06 -55.24 20.89
N PHE A 558 17.12 -53.97 21.28
CA PHE A 558 16.28 -52.89 20.75
C PHE A 558 16.71 -52.33 19.39
N VAL A 559 17.90 -52.69 18.90
CA VAL A 559 18.38 -52.22 17.59
C VAL A 559 17.39 -52.63 16.51
N PRO A 560 17.02 -51.75 15.56
CA PRO A 560 16.07 -52.02 14.48
C PRO A 560 16.27 -53.37 13.79
N SER A 561 15.16 -54.06 13.51
CA SER A 561 15.15 -55.29 12.70
C SER A 561 15.35 -54.97 11.21
N GLU A 562 15.58 -56.00 10.38
CA GLU A 562 15.63 -55.81 8.93
C GLU A 562 14.34 -55.18 8.38
N MET A 563 13.18 -55.56 8.93
CA MET A 563 11.89 -54.97 8.55
C MET A 563 11.83 -53.48 8.90
N ASP A 564 12.24 -53.12 10.12
CA ASP A 564 12.28 -51.71 10.56
C ASP A 564 13.21 -50.87 9.67
N LEU A 565 14.36 -51.42 9.28
CA LEU A 565 15.31 -50.77 8.37
C LEU A 565 14.70 -50.58 6.98
N LYS A 566 14.05 -51.61 6.43
CA LYS A 566 13.43 -51.58 5.10
C LYS A 566 12.33 -50.53 5.02
N ASP A 567 11.51 -50.43 6.06
CA ASP A 567 10.40 -49.47 6.13
C ASP A 567 10.84 -48.01 6.17
N GLU A 568 12.08 -47.76 6.59
CA GLU A 568 12.66 -46.42 6.73
C GLU A 568 13.37 -45.96 5.44
N VAL A 569 13.81 -46.88 4.58
CA VAL A 569 14.55 -46.59 3.33
C VAL A 569 13.87 -45.51 2.48
N PRO A 570 12.56 -45.56 2.16
CA PRO A 570 11.93 -44.56 1.30
C PRO A 570 12.03 -43.15 1.88
N TYR A 571 11.92 -43.00 3.21
CA TYR A 571 12.04 -41.71 3.88
C TYR A 571 13.48 -41.21 3.84
N MET A 572 14.45 -42.09 4.08
CA MET A 572 15.88 -41.74 4.07
C MET A 572 16.38 -41.32 2.68
N ILE A 573 15.93 -42.00 1.62
CA ILE A 573 16.23 -41.60 0.24
C ILE A 573 15.56 -40.26 -0.07
N LYS A 574 14.26 -40.14 0.22
CA LYS A 574 13.49 -38.94 -0.16
C LYS A 574 13.92 -37.68 0.57
N LYS A 575 14.21 -37.77 1.87
CA LYS A 575 14.52 -36.60 2.71
C LYS A 575 16.00 -36.26 2.75
N TYR A 576 16.87 -37.27 2.79
CA TYR A 576 18.31 -37.09 3.02
C TYR A 576 19.19 -37.58 1.87
N ASN A 577 18.61 -38.16 0.81
CA ASN A 577 19.35 -38.72 -0.31
C ASN A 577 20.44 -39.74 0.15
N SER A 578 20.15 -40.50 1.21
CA SER A 578 21.12 -41.38 1.86
C SER A 578 21.63 -42.47 0.91
N SER A 579 22.95 -42.54 0.69
CA SER A 579 23.57 -43.60 -0.11
C SER A 579 23.40 -44.97 0.54
N ALA A 580 23.56 -45.05 1.87
CA ALA A 580 23.38 -46.28 2.62
C ALA A 580 21.96 -46.84 2.53
N ALA A 581 20.95 -45.97 2.40
CA ALA A 581 19.57 -46.39 2.17
C ALA A 581 19.34 -46.87 0.72
N LYS A 582 19.98 -46.25 -0.28
CA LYS A 582 19.93 -46.72 -1.68
C LYS A 582 20.60 -48.07 -1.88
N GLU A 583 21.68 -48.34 -1.16
CA GLU A 583 22.37 -49.64 -1.16
C GLU A 583 21.58 -50.74 -0.43
N PHE A 584 20.50 -50.38 0.26
CA PHE A 584 19.60 -51.31 0.95
C PHE A 584 18.44 -51.78 0.06
N GLU A 585 18.07 -51.03 -1.00
CA GLU A 585 17.17 -51.50 -2.07
C GLU A 585 17.84 -52.61 -2.89
#